data_AF-A0A1X1BIG8-F1
#
_entry.id   AF-A0A1X1BIG8-F1
#
_cell.length_a   1.000
_cell.length_b   1.000
_cell.length_c   1.000
_cell.angle_alpha   90.00
_cell.angle_beta   90.00
_cell.angle_gamma   90.00
#
_symmetry.space_group_name_H-M   'P 1'
#
loop_
_entity.id
_entity.type
_entity.pdbx_description
1 polymer ?
#
loop_
_entity_poly.entity_id
_entity_poly.type
_entity_poly.pdbx_seq_one_letter_code
_entity_poly.pdbx_strand_id
1 'polypeptide(L)'
;MIPIRPLARVLTQVLWIAGGSIIKATLRAYRESIAHNNAIGGSVLRRQMSPEEASKILGLTSTKSLPTADIERAHQRLRANNMASNSFQGSPYLVEKIDAAHMVLKQHLGKS
;
A
#
# COMPACT_ATOMS: atom_id res chain seq x y z
N MET A 1 -34.45 -39.70 -14.72
CA MET A 1 -33.12 -39.45 -15.33
C MET A 1 -33.22 -38.14 -16.10
N ILE A 2 -32.65 -37.05 -15.58
CA ILE A 2 -32.69 -35.74 -16.24
C ILE A 2 -31.88 -35.85 -17.55
N PRO A 3 -32.41 -35.46 -18.72
CA PRO A 3 -31.68 -35.59 -19.97
C PRO A 3 -30.53 -34.57 -20.00
N ILE A 4 -29.33 -35.04 -19.65
CA ILE A 4 -28.10 -34.23 -19.55
C ILE A 4 -27.63 -33.75 -20.95
N ARG A 5 -28.02 -34.46 -22.01
CA ARG A 5 -27.60 -34.21 -23.40
C ARG A 5 -28.01 -32.83 -23.96
N PRO A 6 -29.28 -32.39 -23.88
CA PRO A 6 -29.68 -31.07 -24.36
C PRO A 6 -29.08 -29.94 -23.53
N LEU A 7 -28.99 -30.11 -22.21
CA LEU A 7 -28.42 -29.09 -21.32
C LEU A 7 -26.92 -28.86 -21.61
N ALA A 8 -26.17 -29.95 -21.86
CA ALA A 8 -24.76 -29.87 -22.23
C ALA A 8 -24.53 -29.11 -23.54
N ARG A 9 -25.40 -29.28 -24.56
CA ARG A 9 -25.32 -28.52 -25.83
C ARG A 9 -25.48 -27.03 -25.61
N VAL A 10 -26.50 -26.62 -24.86
CA VAL A 10 -26.77 -25.20 -24.59
C VAL A 10 -25.61 -24.58 -23.81
N LEU A 11 -25.07 -25.29 -22.81
CA LEU A 11 -23.91 -24.85 -22.05
C LEU A 11 -22.68 -24.68 -22.93
N THR A 12 -22.38 -25.63 -23.82
CA THR A 12 -21.23 -25.51 -24.74
C THR A 12 -21.40 -24.37 -25.75
N GLN A 13 -22.62 -24.11 -26.23
CA GLN A 13 -22.89 -22.99 -27.15
C GLN A 13 -22.72 -21.64 -26.46
N VAL A 14 -23.21 -21.49 -25.23
CA VAL A 14 -23.03 -20.27 -24.43
C VAL A 14 -21.55 -20.06 -24.09
N LEU A 15 -20.82 -21.13 -23.72
CA LEU A 15 -19.39 -21.05 -23.43
C LEU A 15 -18.55 -20.71 -24.68
N TRP A 16 -18.95 -21.20 -25.85
CA TRP A 16 -18.24 -20.92 -27.11
C TRP A 16 -18.45 -19.48 -27.59
N ILE A 17 -19.67 -18.95 -27.41
CA ILE A 17 -20.04 -17.59 -27.86
C ILE A 17 -19.55 -16.51 -26.86
N ALA A 18 -19.56 -16.80 -25.56
CA ALA A 18 -19.24 -15.81 -24.51
C ALA A 18 -17.90 -16.05 -23.78
N GLY A 19 -17.24 -17.20 -23.97
CA GLY A 19 -16.09 -17.61 -23.15
C GLY A 19 -14.79 -16.84 -23.40
N GLY A 20 -14.56 -16.36 -24.62
CA GLY A 20 -13.25 -15.80 -24.99
C GLY A 20 -12.86 -14.51 -24.24
N SER A 21 -13.84 -13.64 -23.95
CA SER A 21 -13.60 -12.34 -23.30
C SER A 21 -13.61 -12.43 -21.77
N ILE A 22 -14.53 -13.23 -21.21
CA ILE A 22 -14.68 -13.42 -19.76
C ILE A 22 -13.48 -14.16 -19.18
N ILE A 23 -12.96 -15.17 -19.88
CA ILE A 23 -11.81 -15.96 -19.44
C ILE A 23 -10.52 -15.12 -19.44
N LYS A 24 -10.31 -14.25 -20.46
CA LYS A 24 -9.14 -13.35 -20.48
C LYS A 24 -9.18 -12.30 -19.37
N ALA A 25 -10.36 -11.76 -19.07
CA ALA A 25 -10.53 -10.77 -17.99
C ALA A 25 -10.30 -11.41 -16.61
N THR A 26 -10.86 -12.60 -16.37
CA THR A 26 -10.65 -13.34 -15.11
C THR A 26 -9.21 -13.83 -14.97
N LEU A 27 -8.57 -14.31 -16.04
CA LEU A 27 -7.15 -14.68 -16.00
C LEU A 27 -6.24 -13.48 -15.74
N ARG A 28 -6.52 -12.30 -16.33
CA ARG A 28 -5.77 -11.07 -16.02
C ARG A 28 -5.96 -10.67 -14.56
N ALA A 29 -7.20 -10.62 -14.08
CA ALA A 29 -7.50 -10.29 -12.69
C ALA A 29 -6.91 -11.30 -11.70
N TYR A 30 -6.84 -12.59 -12.05
CA TYR A 30 -6.21 -13.63 -11.22
C TYR A 30 -4.68 -13.54 -11.22
N ARG A 31 -4.06 -13.28 -12.37
CA ARG A 31 -2.62 -13.03 -12.45
C ARG A 31 -2.24 -11.77 -11.69
N GLU A 32 -3.07 -10.75 -11.79
CA GLU A 32 -2.92 -9.50 -11.08
C GLU A 32 -3.16 -9.70 -9.57
N SER A 33 -4.13 -10.52 -9.13
CA SER A 33 -4.34 -10.79 -7.70
C SER A 33 -3.26 -11.67 -7.06
N ILE A 34 -2.61 -12.56 -7.81
CA ILE A 34 -1.46 -13.32 -7.32
C ILE A 34 -0.20 -12.44 -7.30
N ALA A 35 0.05 -11.66 -8.37
CA ALA A 35 1.17 -10.72 -8.40
C ALA A 35 1.00 -9.59 -7.38
N HIS A 36 -0.25 -9.19 -7.10
CA HIS A 36 -0.66 -8.19 -6.11
C HIS A 36 -1.39 -8.80 -4.92
N ASN A 37 -0.94 -9.95 -4.39
CA ASN A 37 -1.39 -10.45 -3.08
C ASN A 37 -0.97 -9.53 -1.90
N ASN A 38 -0.59 -8.29 -2.21
CA ASN A 38 -0.29 -7.18 -1.30
C ASN A 38 -0.97 -5.84 -1.72
N ALA A 39 -1.84 -5.82 -2.74
CA ALA A 39 -2.42 -4.56 -3.24
C ALA A 39 -3.92 -4.62 -3.58
N ILE A 40 -4.69 -5.48 -2.92
CA ILE A 40 -6.16 -5.31 -2.89
C ILE A 40 -6.48 -4.22 -1.88
N GLY A 41 -6.46 -2.98 -2.36
CA GLY A 41 -6.76 -1.81 -1.57
C GLY A 41 -6.65 -0.54 -2.41
N GLY A 42 -7.58 -0.39 -3.35
CA GLY A 42 -7.96 0.89 -3.97
C GLY A 42 -6.82 1.67 -4.65
N SER A 43 -6.91 1.79 -5.97
CA SER A 43 -6.29 2.89 -6.72
C SER A 43 -6.96 4.24 -6.39
N VAL A 44 -7.03 4.60 -5.12
CA VAL A 44 -6.71 5.97 -4.73
C VAL A 44 -5.20 6.01 -4.93
N LEU A 45 -4.66 6.91 -5.76
CA LEU A 45 -3.24 7.21 -5.74
C LEU A 45 -2.85 7.38 -4.26
N ARG A 46 -2.27 6.35 -3.63
CA ARG A 46 -1.76 6.45 -2.26
C ARG A 46 -0.65 7.46 -2.41
N ARG A 47 -0.94 8.72 -2.08
CA ARG A 47 -0.02 9.84 -2.25
C ARG A 47 1.22 9.44 -1.43
N GLN A 48 2.24 8.94 -2.13
CA GLN A 48 3.47 8.54 -1.48
C GLN A 48 4.06 9.81 -0.91
N MET A 49 4.36 9.79 0.38
CA MET A 49 4.97 10.92 1.07
C MET A 49 6.29 11.24 0.39
N SER A 50 6.49 12.50 0.00
CA SER A 50 7.74 12.91 -0.65
C SER A 50 8.87 13.01 0.39
N PRO A 51 10.15 12.86 0.00
CA PRO A 51 11.27 13.04 0.93
C PRO A 51 11.27 14.41 1.61
N GLU A 52 10.80 15.45 0.92
CA GLU A 52 10.69 16.82 1.44
C GLU A 52 9.53 16.96 2.45
N GLU A 53 8.42 16.26 2.24
CA GLU A 53 7.35 16.16 3.23
C GLU A 53 7.85 15.43 4.47
N ALA A 54 8.56 14.31 4.28
CA ALA A 54 9.12 13.51 5.36
C ALA A 54 10.13 14.30 6.21
N SER A 55 11.02 15.09 5.59
CA SER A 55 11.95 15.94 6.35
C SER A 55 11.21 16.99 7.17
N LYS A 56 10.16 17.61 6.61
CA LYS A 56 9.32 18.58 7.34
C LYS A 56 8.59 17.95 8.51
N ILE A 57 8.02 16.75 8.34
CA ILE A 57 7.33 16.03 9.42
C ILE A 57 8.28 15.71 10.57
N LEU A 58 9.52 15.31 10.29
CA LEU A 58 10.54 15.08 11.32
C LEU A 58 11.18 16.37 11.87
N GLY A 59 10.84 17.54 11.32
CA GLY A 59 11.39 18.82 11.72
C GLY A 59 12.85 19.04 11.27
N LEU A 60 13.25 18.41 10.17
CA LEU A 60 14.58 18.51 9.57
C LEU A 60 14.57 19.56 8.45
N THR A 61 15.58 20.42 8.44
CA THR A 61 15.69 21.57 7.53
C THR A 61 16.13 21.22 6.11
N SER A 62 16.76 20.06 5.90
CA SER A 62 17.28 19.63 4.60
C SER A 62 17.06 18.14 4.41
N THR A 63 16.85 17.70 3.17
CA THR A 63 16.85 16.28 2.78
C THR A 63 18.24 15.78 2.40
N LYS A 64 19.19 16.69 2.15
CA LYS A 64 20.55 16.38 1.68
C LYS A 64 21.50 16.20 2.87
N SER A 65 22.22 15.08 2.88
CA SER A 65 23.28 14.76 3.86
C SER A 65 22.82 14.76 5.32
N LEU A 66 21.65 14.19 5.61
CA LEU A 66 21.20 14.01 6.99
C LEU A 66 21.92 12.82 7.65
N PRO A 67 22.56 13.00 8.82
CA PRO A 67 23.06 11.88 9.60
C PRO A 67 21.91 10.96 10.02
N THR A 68 22.08 9.65 9.83
CA THR A 68 21.06 8.66 10.20
C THR A 68 20.68 8.73 11.69
N ALA A 69 21.65 9.10 12.53
CA ALA A 69 21.44 9.29 13.97
C ALA A 69 20.46 10.43 14.29
N ASP A 70 20.47 11.51 13.52
CA ASP A 70 19.60 12.66 13.78
C ASP A 70 18.17 12.40 13.34
N ILE A 71 18.00 11.63 12.25
CA ILE A 71 16.70 11.12 11.82
C ILE A 71 16.08 10.22 12.90
N GLU A 72 16.87 9.31 13.45
CA GLU A 72 16.41 8.38 14.50
C GLU A 72 16.05 9.12 15.79
N ARG A 73 16.87 10.08 16.22
CA ARG A 73 16.57 10.94 17.37
C ARG A 73 15.28 11.75 17.17
N ALA A 74 15.10 12.34 15.99
CA ALA A 74 13.90 13.10 15.67
C ALA A 74 12.65 12.22 15.68
N HIS A 75 12.75 11.02 15.09
CA HIS A 75 11.68 10.01 15.08
C HIS A 75 11.28 9.60 16.51
N GLN A 76 12.23 9.20 17.34
CA GLN A 76 11.97 8.76 18.71
C GLN A 76 11.32 9.87 19.54
N ARG A 77 11.85 11.09 19.46
CA ARG A 77 11.30 12.27 20.17
C ARG A 77 9.85 12.54 19.77
N LEU A 78 9.57 12.61 18.48
CA LEU A 78 8.21 12.93 17.99
C LEU A 78 7.24 11.78 18.27
N ARG A 79 7.67 10.54 18.12
CA ARG A 79 6.86 9.37 18.41
C ARG A 79 6.49 9.31 19.89
N ALA A 80 7.46 9.46 20.79
CA ALA A 80 7.22 9.47 22.24
C ALA A 80 6.21 10.55 22.66
N ASN A 81 6.28 11.73 22.04
CA ASN A 81 5.36 12.84 22.33
C ASN A 81 3.93 12.62 21.81
N ASN A 82 3.75 11.79 20.77
CA ASN A 82 2.45 11.58 20.11
C ASN A 82 1.81 10.23 20.45
N MET A 83 2.53 9.36 21.16
CA MET A 83 1.99 8.14 21.71
C MET A 83 1.06 8.42 22.88
N ALA A 84 0.13 7.49 23.12
CA ALA A 84 -0.73 7.54 24.28
C ALA A 84 0.10 7.50 25.57
N SER A 85 -0.22 8.39 26.49
CA SER A 85 0.33 8.45 27.84
C SER A 85 -0.83 8.52 28.85
N ASN A 86 -0.51 8.45 30.15
CA ASN A 86 -1.53 8.52 31.21
C ASN A 86 -2.37 9.81 31.16
N SER A 87 -1.86 10.88 30.56
CA SER A 87 -2.52 12.19 30.47
C SER A 87 -2.95 12.58 29.05
N PHE A 88 -2.64 11.77 28.04
CA PHE A 88 -2.89 12.11 26.64
C PHE A 88 -3.25 10.85 25.84
N GLN A 89 -4.36 10.85 25.11
CA GLN A 89 -4.79 9.68 24.33
C GLN A 89 -3.87 9.34 23.15
N GLY A 90 -2.93 10.24 22.78
CA GLY A 90 -2.12 10.04 21.60
C GLY A 90 -2.90 10.31 20.32
N SER A 91 -2.19 10.32 19.20
CA SER A 91 -2.81 10.32 17.87
C SER A 91 -2.22 9.19 17.04
N PRO A 92 -2.95 8.07 16.84
CA PRO A 92 -2.49 6.97 16.01
C PRO A 92 -2.12 7.42 14.59
N TYR A 93 -2.89 8.36 14.02
CA TYR A 93 -2.63 8.93 12.71
C TYR A 93 -1.30 9.70 12.65
N LEU A 94 -0.99 10.50 13.68
CA LEU A 94 0.29 11.22 13.72
C LEU A 94 1.46 10.25 13.89
N VAL A 95 1.32 9.22 14.73
CA VAL A 95 2.34 8.18 14.89
C VAL A 95 2.59 7.45 13.57
N GLU A 96 1.54 7.08 12.84
CA GLU A 96 1.66 6.45 11.52
C GLU A 96 2.38 7.37 10.51
N LYS A 97 2.08 8.67 10.52
CA LYS A 97 2.76 9.65 9.66
C LYS A 97 4.22 9.85 10.01
N ILE A 98 4.56 9.86 11.29
CA ILE A 98 5.95 9.94 11.78
C ILE A 98 6.74 8.70 11.37
N ASP A 99 6.13 7.51 11.49
CA ASP A 99 6.74 6.24 11.08
C ASP A 99 6.95 6.17 9.56
N ALA A 100 5.97 6.62 8.77
CA ALA A 100 6.08 6.70 7.33
C ALA A 100 7.20 7.67 6.90
N ALA A 101 7.29 8.84 7.53
CA ALA A 101 8.35 9.83 7.24
C ALA A 101 9.75 9.26 7.50
N HIS A 102 9.90 8.54 8.61
CA HIS A 102 11.15 7.87 8.95
C HIS A 102 11.56 6.83 7.91
N MET A 103 10.63 5.98 7.46
CA MET A 103 10.87 4.99 6.42
C MET A 103 11.27 5.64 5.08
N VAL A 104 10.56 6.69 4.66
CA VAL A 104 10.82 7.39 3.39
C VAL A 104 12.22 8.01 3.38
N LEU A 105 12.63 8.67 4.46
CA LEU A 105 13.96 9.28 4.55
C LEU A 105 15.07 8.22 4.56
N LYS A 106 14.90 7.12 5.30
CA LYS A 106 15.86 6.00 5.28
C LYS A 106 16.00 5.41 3.88
N GLN A 107 14.88 5.21 3.18
CA GLN A 107 14.89 4.71 1.80
C GLN A 107 15.54 5.71 0.82
N HIS A 108 15.32 7.01 1.00
CA HIS A 108 15.92 8.05 0.16
C HIS A 108 17.44 8.11 0.33
N LEU A 109 17.92 8.06 1.57
CA LEU A 109 19.36 8.08 1.89
C LEU A 109 20.07 6.78 1.52
N GLY A 110 19.39 5.63 1.59
CA GLY A 110 19.98 4.35 1.15
C GLY A 110 20.03 4.17 -0.38
N LYS A 111 19.39 5.07 -1.13
CA LYS A 111 19.41 5.08 -2.61
C LYS A 111 20.30 6.18 -3.20
N SER A 112 20.73 7.17 -2.41
CA SER A 112 21.70 8.21 -2.81
C SER A 112 23.12 7.75 -2.51
#